data_AF-A0A497F873-F1
#
_entry.id   AF-A0A497F873-F1
#
_cell.length_a   1.000
_cell.length_b   1.000
_cell.length_c   1.000
_cell.angle_alpha   90.00
_cell.angle_beta   90.00
_cell.angle_gamma   90.00
#
_symmetry.space_group_name_H-M   'P 1'
#
loop_
_entity.id
_entity.type
_entity.pdbx_description
1 polymer ?
#
loop_
_entity_poly.entity_id
_entity_poly.type
_entity_poly.pdbx_seq_one_letter_code
_entity_poly.pdbx_strand_id
1 'polypeptide(L)'
;LATLAEVMKARLFEKEVRLICLHCTEWQAIRKIKYLPEEIRCPKCGAKAVGIAHPNQVKLLKIIKKWKKGLKLKYNEQDEVEKFRKTVGLIMTYGKKAIIALSAKGIGPTVAARILRKYHEDEEDFYLDILEAEKQYLRTRPYWE
;
A
#
# COMPACT_ATOMS: atom_id res chain seq x y z
N LEU A 1 -8.45 24.95 -15.25
CA LEU A 1 -9.30 24.01 -14.49
C LEU A 1 -8.44 22.76 -14.25
N ALA A 2 -8.38 22.25 -13.03
CA ALA A 2 -7.59 21.04 -12.75
C ALA A 2 -8.27 19.79 -13.33
N THR A 3 -7.50 18.87 -13.90
CA THR A 3 -8.01 17.61 -14.45
C THR A 3 -8.45 16.66 -13.33
N LEU A 4 -9.26 15.66 -13.67
CA LEU A 4 -9.70 14.65 -12.70
C LEU A 4 -8.52 13.84 -12.14
N ALA A 5 -7.51 13.58 -12.98
CA ALA A 5 -6.27 12.92 -12.58
C ALA A 5 -5.47 13.77 -11.59
N GLU A 6 -5.36 15.08 -11.81
CA GLU A 6 -4.67 16.01 -10.89
C GLU A 6 -5.34 16.06 -9.51
N VAL A 7 -6.67 16.14 -9.48
CA VAL A 7 -7.44 16.13 -8.22
C VAL A 7 -7.23 14.81 -7.47
N MET A 8 -7.23 13.68 -8.20
CA MET A 8 -6.97 12.36 -7.64
C MET A 8 -5.56 12.26 -7.05
N LYS A 9 -4.55 12.73 -7.80
CA LYS A 9 -3.15 12.78 -7.38
C LYS A 9 -2.97 13.57 -6.10
N ALA A 10 -3.47 14.81 -6.07
CA ALA A 10 -3.38 15.68 -4.90
C ALA A 10 -4.00 15.03 -3.65
N ARG A 11 -5.19 14.43 -3.79
CA ARG A 11 -5.89 13.72 -2.70
C ARG A 11 -5.08 12.53 -2.17
N LEU A 12 -4.48 11.72 -3.06
CA LEU A 12 -3.67 10.57 -2.63
C LEU A 12 -2.36 11.01 -1.99
N PHE A 13 -1.75 12.08 -2.49
CA PHE A 13 -0.48 12.60 -1.98
C PHE A 13 -0.55 13.14 -0.55
N GLU A 14 -1.72 13.63 -0.13
CA GLU A 14 -1.97 14.06 1.25
C GLU A 14 -2.25 12.93 2.24
N LYS A 15 -2.48 11.69 1.76
CA LYS A 15 -2.70 10.55 2.65
C LYS A 15 -1.44 10.16 3.41
N GLU A 16 -1.63 9.64 4.61
CA GLU A 16 -0.58 9.04 5.43
C GLU A 16 -0.61 7.52 5.35
N VAL A 17 0.58 6.92 5.35
CA VAL A 17 0.76 5.47 5.37
C VAL A 17 1.69 5.08 6.51
N ARG A 18 1.42 3.91 7.12
CA ARG A 18 2.35 3.27 8.04
C ARG A 18 3.30 2.38 7.25
N LEU A 19 4.56 2.78 7.18
CA LEU A 19 5.65 2.00 6.62
C LEU A 19 6.20 1.04 7.67
N ILE A 20 6.42 -0.22 7.30
CA ILE A 20 7.03 -1.24 8.17
C ILE A 20 8.07 -2.00 7.36
N CYS A 21 9.27 -2.18 7.92
CA CYS A 21 10.29 -3.04 7.31
C CYS A 21 10.03 -4.51 7.64
N LEU A 22 9.76 -5.35 6.64
CA LEU A 22 9.62 -6.79 6.78
C LEU A 22 10.97 -7.48 7.01
N HIS A 23 12.08 -6.89 6.54
CA HIS A 23 13.41 -7.46 6.70
C HIS A 23 13.90 -7.40 8.16
N CYS A 24 14.11 -6.21 8.73
CA CYS A 24 14.59 -6.13 10.12
C CYS A 24 13.45 -6.19 11.14
N THR A 25 12.23 -5.80 10.79
CA THR A 25 11.11 -5.60 11.74
C THR A 25 11.41 -4.64 12.90
N GLU A 26 12.50 -3.88 12.81
CA GLU A 26 12.95 -2.95 13.84
C GLU A 26 12.70 -1.48 13.48
N TRP A 27 12.00 -1.23 12.37
CA TRP A 27 11.63 0.11 11.93
C TRP A 27 10.18 0.14 11.44
N GLN A 28 9.47 1.16 11.90
CA GLN A 28 8.19 1.59 11.35
C GLN A 28 8.09 3.12 11.43
N ALA A 29 7.33 3.73 10.51
CA ALA A 29 7.07 5.16 10.51
C ALA A 29 5.72 5.48 9.89
N ILE A 30 5.10 6.59 10.30
CA ILE A 30 3.97 7.19 9.59
C ILE A 30 4.49 8.37 8.78
N ARG A 31 4.13 8.42 7.48
CA ARG A 31 4.57 9.47 6.56
C ARG A 31 3.46 9.80 5.57
N LYS A 32 3.36 11.08 5.18
CA LYS A 32 2.56 11.49 4.02
C LYS A 32 3.21 11.01 2.73
N ILE A 33 2.39 10.55 1.78
CA ILE A 33 2.85 9.95 0.52
C ILE A 33 3.66 10.95 -0.31
N LYS A 34 3.27 12.24 -0.32
CA LYS A 34 3.99 13.28 -1.07
C LYS A 34 5.48 13.41 -0.71
N TYR A 35 5.86 13.08 0.52
CA TYR A 35 7.24 13.15 1.01
C TYR A 35 8.03 11.84 0.84
N LEU A 36 7.41 10.80 0.30
CA LEU A 36 8.11 9.55 0.06
C LEU A 36 9.00 9.64 -1.19
N PRO A 37 10.21 9.06 -1.14
CA PRO A 37 11.04 8.89 -2.33
C PRO A 37 10.40 7.89 -3.30
N GLU A 38 10.80 7.92 -4.57
CA GLU A 38 10.32 6.96 -5.58
C GLU A 38 10.72 5.52 -5.24
N GLU A 39 11.96 5.32 -4.77
CA GLU A 39 12.43 4.04 -4.23
C GLU A 39 12.33 4.01 -2.70
N ILE A 40 11.64 3.00 -2.15
CA ILE A 40 11.41 2.88 -0.71
C ILE A 40 12.44 1.94 -0.08
N ARG A 41 13.16 2.44 0.92
CA ARG A 41 14.13 1.66 1.71
C ARG A 41 13.94 1.87 3.20
N CYS A 42 14.27 0.83 3.95
CA CYS A 42 14.37 0.92 5.40
C CYS A 42 15.59 1.79 5.79
N PRO A 43 15.41 2.90 6.51
CA PRO A 43 16.53 3.75 6.94
C PRO A 43 17.42 3.06 8.00
N LYS A 44 16.93 2.00 8.64
CA LYS A 44 17.67 1.27 9.68
C LYS A 44 18.58 0.17 9.12
N CYS A 45 18.19 -0.50 8.04
CA CYS A 45 18.93 -1.66 7.51
C CYS A 45 19.13 -1.66 5.98
N GLY A 46 18.72 -0.60 5.28
CA GLY A 46 18.90 -0.45 3.82
C GLY A 46 18.03 -1.34 2.92
N ALA A 47 17.31 -2.30 3.49
CA ALA A 47 16.51 -3.27 2.73
C ALA A 47 15.31 -2.60 2.02
N LYS A 48 15.00 -3.08 0.81
CA LYS A 48 13.81 -2.70 0.03
C LYS A 48 12.51 -3.36 0.51
N ALA A 49 12.60 -4.36 1.40
CA ALA A 49 11.45 -5.10 1.91
C ALA A 49 10.65 -4.25 2.93
N VAL A 50 10.02 -3.18 2.42
CA VAL A 50 9.18 -2.26 3.17
C VAL A 50 7.76 -2.35 2.60
N GLY A 51 6.81 -2.59 3.49
CA GLY A 51 5.38 -2.64 3.17
C GLY A 51 4.66 -1.44 3.75
N ILE A 52 3.43 -1.23 3.29
CA ILE A 52 2.52 -0.26 3.91
C ILE A 52 1.33 -0.93 4.59
N ALA A 53 0.77 -0.21 5.55
CA ALA A 53 -0.47 -0.49 6.23
C ALA A 53 -1.21 0.83 6.53
N HIS A 54 -2.48 0.73 6.92
CA HIS A 54 -3.23 1.90 7.37
C HIS A 54 -2.60 2.47 8.65
N PRO A 55 -2.54 3.81 8.85
CA PRO A 55 -1.96 4.42 10.05
C PRO A 55 -2.48 3.82 11.37
N ASN A 56 -3.76 3.47 11.42
CA ASN A 56 -4.43 2.91 12.61
C ASN A 56 -4.09 1.42 12.88
N GLN A 57 -3.41 0.71 11.97
CA GLN A 57 -2.98 -0.68 12.18
C GLN A 57 -1.72 -0.77 13.06
N VAL A 58 -1.80 -0.22 14.27
CA VAL A 58 -0.68 -0.12 15.23
C VAL A 58 -0.14 -1.49 15.68
N LYS A 59 -0.98 -2.52 15.65
CA LYS A 59 -0.64 -3.89 16.09
C LYS A 59 0.12 -4.69 15.03
N LEU A 60 0.10 -4.27 13.76
CA LEU A 60 0.62 -5.06 12.66
C LEU A 60 2.10 -5.39 12.81
N LEU A 61 2.92 -4.46 13.32
CA LEU A 61 4.34 -4.76 13.58
C LEU A 61 4.52 -5.89 14.59
N LYS A 62 3.70 -5.94 15.65
CA LYS A 62 3.74 -7.02 16.64
C LYS A 62 3.34 -8.35 16.01
N ILE A 63 2.31 -8.35 15.15
CA ILE A 63 1.86 -9.54 14.41
C ILE A 63 2.97 -10.04 13.47
N ILE A 64 3.62 -9.15 12.72
CA ILE A 64 4.74 -9.49 11.83
C ILE A 64 5.92 -10.07 12.63
N LYS A 65 6.28 -9.50 13.79
CA LYS A 65 7.33 -10.03 14.67
C LYS A 65 6.98 -11.43 15.18
N LYS A 66 5.72 -11.66 15.54
CA LYS A 66 5.20 -12.96 15.98
C LYS A 66 5.30 -14.00 14.85
N TRP A 67 4.88 -13.63 13.64
CA TRP A 67 5.02 -14.45 12.44
C TRP A 67 6.48 -14.83 12.16
N LYS A 68 7.40 -13.86 12.21
CA LYS A 68 8.84 -14.09 11.98
C LYS A 68 9.47 -15.06 12.97
N LYS A 69 8.96 -15.11 14.20
CA LYS A 69 9.42 -16.03 15.25
C LYS A 69 8.78 -17.43 15.14
N GLY A 70 7.94 -17.68 14.14
CA GLY A 70 7.24 -18.96 14.00
C GLY A 70 6.15 -19.21 15.05
N LEU A 71 5.69 -18.15 15.74
CA LEU A 71 4.69 -18.28 16.80
C LEU A 71 3.28 -18.41 16.21
N LYS A 72 2.40 -19.15 16.90
CA LYS A 72 1.02 -19.43 16.46
C LYS A 72 0.21 -18.14 16.25
N LEU A 73 -0.17 -17.84 15.02
CA LEU A 73 -1.04 -16.73 14.66
C LEU A 73 -2.52 -17.13 14.73
N LYS A 74 -3.39 -16.17 15.06
CA LYS A 74 -4.84 -16.31 14.84
C LYS A 74 -5.15 -16.23 13.34
N TYR A 75 -6.30 -16.75 12.91
CA TYR A 75 -6.70 -16.73 11.49
C TYR A 75 -6.68 -15.31 10.88
N ASN A 76 -7.21 -14.32 11.60
CA ASN A 76 -7.18 -12.92 11.17
C ASN A 76 -5.74 -12.34 11.12
N GLU A 77 -4.86 -12.75 12.05
CA GLU A 77 -3.46 -12.36 12.03
C GLU A 77 -2.72 -12.93 10.81
N GLN A 78 -3.05 -14.17 10.39
CA GLN A 78 -2.46 -14.79 9.21
C GLN A 78 -2.81 -14.00 7.94
N ASP A 79 -4.10 -13.65 7.78
CA ASP A 79 -4.57 -12.84 6.66
C ASP A 79 -3.92 -11.44 6.63
N GLU A 80 -3.78 -10.78 7.78
CA GLU A 80 -3.08 -9.50 7.88
C GLU A 80 -1.62 -9.59 7.43
N VAL A 81 -0.90 -10.63 7.85
CA VAL A 81 0.49 -10.87 7.43
C VAL A 81 0.57 -11.14 5.94
N GLU A 82 -0.32 -11.95 5.38
CA GLU A 82 -0.31 -12.26 3.95
C GLU A 82 -0.59 -11.02 3.11
N LYS A 83 -1.61 -10.23 3.48
CA LYS A 83 -1.91 -8.95 2.83
C LYS A 83 -0.71 -8.01 2.89
N PHE A 84 -0.07 -7.88 4.05
CA PHE A 84 1.10 -7.04 4.21
C PHE A 84 2.29 -7.53 3.36
N ARG A 85 2.55 -8.84 3.31
CA ARG A 85 3.61 -9.40 2.45
C ARG A 85 3.38 -9.08 0.98
N LYS A 86 2.13 -9.10 0.51
CA LYS A 86 1.79 -8.69 -0.86
C LYS A 86 2.07 -7.20 -1.10
N THR A 87 1.82 -6.31 -0.12
CA THR A 87 2.21 -4.89 -0.28
C THR A 87 3.71 -4.71 -0.38
N VAL A 88 4.50 -5.46 0.41
CA VAL A 88 5.97 -5.45 0.33
C VAL A 88 6.44 -5.82 -1.08
N GLY A 89 5.89 -6.89 -1.66
CA GLY A 89 6.25 -7.31 -3.01
C GLY A 89 5.97 -6.22 -4.06
N LEU A 90 4.80 -5.60 -4.00
CA LEU A 90 4.44 -4.52 -4.93
C LEU A 90 5.35 -3.30 -4.78
N ILE A 91 5.69 -2.91 -3.56
CA ILE A 91 6.55 -1.75 -3.30
C ILE A 91 7.99 -2.04 -3.73
N MET A 92 8.48 -3.27 -3.55
CA MET A 92 9.80 -3.65 -4.06
C MET A 92 9.89 -3.57 -5.59
N THR A 93 8.81 -3.87 -6.31
CA THR A 93 8.77 -3.82 -7.78
C THR A 93 8.47 -2.42 -8.33
N TYR A 94 7.48 -1.71 -7.78
CA TYR A 94 6.92 -0.47 -8.34
C TYR A 94 7.18 0.78 -7.48
N GLY A 95 7.88 0.65 -6.35
CA GLY A 95 8.23 1.77 -5.49
C GLY A 95 7.03 2.55 -4.96
N LYS A 96 7.14 3.88 -4.96
CA LYS A 96 6.10 4.81 -4.52
C LYS A 96 4.80 4.69 -5.32
N LYS A 97 4.87 4.31 -6.60
CA LYS A 97 3.67 4.08 -7.44
C LYS A 97 2.76 3.01 -6.82
N ALA A 98 3.32 1.95 -6.25
CA ALA A 98 2.52 0.97 -5.49
C ALA A 98 1.88 1.54 -4.24
N ILE A 99 2.60 2.40 -3.50
CA ILE A 99 2.06 3.05 -2.30
C ILE A 99 0.85 3.93 -2.66
N ILE A 100 0.96 4.69 -3.75
CA ILE A 100 -0.13 5.54 -4.25
C ILE A 100 -1.38 4.71 -4.56
N ALA A 101 -1.23 3.63 -5.35
CA ALA A 101 -2.34 2.75 -5.72
C ALA A 101 -2.99 2.07 -4.51
N LEU A 102 -2.19 1.51 -3.60
CA LEU A 102 -2.67 0.85 -2.38
C LEU A 102 -3.34 1.81 -1.39
N SER A 103 -3.13 3.12 -1.53
CA SER A 103 -3.71 4.13 -0.64
C SER A 103 -5.09 4.60 -1.09
N ALA A 104 -5.53 4.22 -2.29
CA ALA A 104 -6.88 4.47 -2.77
C ALA A 104 -7.91 3.57 -2.08
N LYS A 105 -9.15 4.08 -2.00
CA LYS A 105 -10.24 3.45 -1.26
C LYS A 105 -10.64 2.13 -1.90
N GLY A 106 -10.65 1.06 -1.11
CA GLY A 106 -11.04 -0.27 -1.58
C GLY A 106 -10.01 -0.98 -2.44
N ILE A 107 -8.81 -0.41 -2.62
CA ILE A 107 -7.75 -1.02 -3.41
C ILE A 107 -6.82 -1.82 -2.50
N GLY A 108 -7.05 -3.14 -2.45
CA GLY A 108 -6.14 -4.08 -1.82
C GLY A 108 -4.97 -4.49 -2.74
N PRO A 109 -4.03 -5.33 -2.24
CA PRO A 109 -2.86 -5.75 -3.01
C PRO A 109 -3.18 -6.39 -4.36
N THR A 110 -4.25 -7.18 -4.45
CA THR A 110 -4.65 -7.82 -5.70
C THR A 110 -5.07 -6.82 -6.78
N VAL A 111 -5.87 -5.81 -6.38
CA VAL A 111 -6.35 -4.76 -7.30
C VAL A 111 -5.21 -3.83 -7.69
N ALA A 112 -4.38 -3.41 -6.71
CA ALA A 112 -3.19 -2.61 -6.97
C ALA A 112 -2.24 -3.31 -7.96
N ALA A 113 -2.00 -4.62 -7.78
CA ALA A 113 -1.18 -5.40 -8.71
C ALA A 113 -1.74 -5.39 -10.15
N ARG A 114 -3.07 -5.42 -10.31
CA ARG A 114 -3.71 -5.35 -11.62
C ARG A 114 -3.51 -3.97 -12.26
N ILE A 115 -3.71 -2.90 -11.51
CA ILE A 115 -3.49 -1.52 -11.98
C ILE A 115 -2.02 -1.35 -12.39
N LEU A 116 -1.08 -1.67 -11.49
CA LEU A 116 0.35 -1.45 -11.71
C LEU A 116 0.93 -2.22 -12.92
N ARG A 117 0.30 -3.33 -13.31
CA ARG A 117 0.71 -4.12 -14.49
C ARG A 117 0.18 -3.59 -15.82
N LYS A 118 -0.82 -2.70 -15.80
CA LYS A 118 -1.34 -2.12 -17.04
C LYS A 118 -0.27 -1.22 -17.68
N TYR A 119 -0.32 -1.17 -19.00
CA TYR A 119 0.39 -0.14 -19.74
C TYR A 119 -0.28 1.21 -19.44
N HIS A 120 0.53 2.21 -19.13
CA HIS A 120 0.10 3.59 -18.97
C HIS A 120 0.99 4.41 -19.90
N GLU A 121 0.39 5.17 -20.81
CA GLU A 121 1.13 6.03 -21.73
C GLU A 121 1.77 7.19 -20.96
N ASP A 122 1.04 7.72 -19.98
CA ASP A 122 1.49 8.78 -19.09
C ASP A 122 1.11 8.55 -17.60
N GLU A 123 1.34 9.58 -16.78
CA GLU A 123 1.01 9.53 -15.36
C GLU A 123 -0.51 9.69 -15.11
N GLU A 124 -1.23 10.38 -16.00
CA GLU A 124 -2.68 10.61 -15.84
C GLU A 124 -3.45 9.29 -15.97
N ASP A 125 -3.10 8.46 -16.95
CA ASP A 125 -3.66 7.12 -17.15
C ASP A 125 -3.66 6.30 -15.86
N PHE A 126 -2.55 6.36 -15.12
CA PHE A 126 -2.40 5.65 -13.86
C PHE A 126 -3.40 6.14 -12.80
N TYR A 127 -3.60 7.45 -12.68
CA TYR A 127 -4.57 8.00 -11.72
C TYR A 127 -6.02 7.75 -12.15
N LEU A 128 -6.30 7.75 -13.45
CA LEU A 128 -7.61 7.40 -13.99
C LEU A 128 -7.95 5.93 -13.74
N ASP A 129 -6.99 5.03 -13.87
CA ASP A 129 -7.17 3.61 -13.55
C ASP A 129 -7.43 3.36 -12.06
N ILE A 130 -6.77 4.11 -11.17
CA ILE A 130 -7.08 4.08 -9.74
C ILE A 130 -8.51 4.58 -9.49
N LEU A 131 -8.91 5.67 -10.15
CA LEU A 131 -10.25 6.23 -9.98
C LEU A 131 -11.33 5.23 -10.43
N GLU A 132 -11.12 4.55 -11.55
CA GLU A 132 -12.05 3.54 -12.04
C GLU A 132 -12.16 2.36 -11.05
N ALA A 133 -11.05 1.92 -10.47
CA ALA A 133 -11.06 0.91 -9.42
C ALA A 133 -11.81 1.37 -8.15
N GLU A 134 -11.67 2.64 -7.73
CA GLU A 134 -12.47 3.19 -6.61
C GLU A 134 -13.97 3.18 -6.93
N LYS A 135 -14.37 3.59 -8.14
CA LYS A 135 -15.77 3.55 -8.58
C LYS A 135 -16.31 2.12 -8.56
N GLN A 136 -15.55 1.16 -9.08
CA GLN A 136 -15.92 -0.25 -9.05
C GLN A 136 -16.11 -0.73 -7.61
N TYR A 137 -15.18 -0.42 -6.71
CA TYR A 137 -15.31 -0.77 -5.28
C TYR A 137 -16.57 -0.16 -4.65
N LEU A 138 -16.85 1.13 -4.88
CA LEU A 138 -18.03 1.79 -4.33
C LEU A 138 -19.34 1.18 -4.86
N ARG A 139 -19.37 0.79 -6.14
CA ARG A 139 -20.52 0.09 -6.75
C ARG A 139 -20.73 -1.30 -6.15
N THR A 140 -19.66 -2.04 -5.90
CA THR A 140 -19.78 -3.42 -5.44
C THR A 140 -19.88 -3.54 -3.93
N ARG A 141 -19.35 -2.58 -3.15
CA ARG A 141 -19.28 -2.64 -1.67
C ARG A 141 -20.60 -3.03 -0.97
N PRO A 142 -21.79 -2.54 -1.38
CA PRO A 142 -23.06 -2.91 -0.75
C PRO A 142 -23.38 -4.42 -0.76
N TYR A 143 -22.71 -5.20 -1.61
CA TYR A 143 -22.93 -6.65 -1.72
C TYR A 143 -21.96 -7.48 -0.86
N TRP A 144 -21.02 -6.86 -0.14
CA TRP A 144 -19.99 -7.53 0.67
C TRP A 144 -20.05 -7.19 2.17
N GLU A 145 -20.91 -6.23 2.54
CA GLU A 145 -21.27 -5.93 3.93
C GLU A 145 -22.57 -6.65 4.28
#